data_AF-A0A3D3IXV6-F1
#
_entry.id   AF-A0A3D3IXV6-F1
#
_cell.length_a   1.000
_cell.length_b   1.000
_cell.length_c   1.000
_cell.angle_alpha   90.00
_cell.angle_beta   90.00
_cell.angle_gamma   90.00
#
_symmetry.space_group_name_H-M   'P 1'
#
loop_
_entity.id
_entity.type
_entity.pdbx_description
1 polymer ?
#
loop_
_entity_poly.entity_id
_entity_poly.type
_entity_poly.pdbx_seq_one_letter_code
_entity_poly.pdbx_strand_id
1 'polypeptide(L)'
;MNKKKNYAKNHLVYSLSVNAITLLAALFLYKPFFEENDDAFISMIAEGAYGAREVHLIYANVILGYVYRFLYSLCPVIRWHSVLQYVFVFTALTAFTYMIRAVCYEKGHEDTGRVLPVVFILAVFHEAYVSVQYSKTATFVSVIGYILILYALYRRKVFKDAEKAANDKLNKKIGKAVKKENPAETILLMIIAYLLLIYGMLLRDSSYMLASLMSIPLLVYDFAGNMNKSRGRCGREFLRYFAAFMPLLIVFAAGRIYDNAAYNKDAAWKDFMEYNETRMELLDYRYDLLDYNKHADRLQSLKITENDTLLYLTWQFGDDSVLT
;
A
#
# COMPACT_ATOMS: atom_id res chain seq x y z
N MET A 1 -12.68 -15.58 -34.67
CA MET A 1 -12.03 -15.45 -33.34
C MET A 1 -11.44 -14.05 -33.20
N ASN A 2 -11.80 -13.31 -32.14
CA ASN A 2 -11.76 -11.84 -32.12
C ASN A 2 -10.35 -11.30 -31.76
N LYS A 3 -9.67 -10.57 -32.67
CA LYS A 3 -8.30 -10.01 -32.51
C LYS A 3 -8.06 -9.31 -31.17
N LYS A 4 -9.10 -8.71 -30.58
CA LYS A 4 -9.02 -7.96 -29.30
C LYS A 4 -8.99 -8.86 -28.04
N LYS A 5 -9.62 -10.04 -28.08
CA LYS A 5 -9.54 -11.02 -26.97
C LYS A 5 -8.13 -11.59 -26.86
N ASN A 6 -7.43 -11.73 -27.99
CA ASN A 6 -5.99 -12.01 -28.02
C ASN A 6 -5.17 -10.83 -27.48
N TYR A 7 -5.54 -9.58 -27.77
CA TYR A 7 -4.81 -8.41 -27.29
C TYR A 7 -4.79 -8.29 -25.75
N ALA A 8 -5.94 -8.18 -25.08
CA ALA A 8 -5.96 -8.03 -23.61
C ALA A 8 -5.29 -9.21 -22.90
N LYS A 9 -5.50 -10.42 -23.44
CA LYS A 9 -4.82 -11.64 -22.99
C LYS A 9 -3.30 -11.54 -23.15
N ASN A 10 -2.79 -11.13 -24.31
CA ASN A 10 -1.36 -10.95 -24.55
C ASN A 10 -0.75 -9.86 -23.65
N HIS A 11 -1.54 -8.85 -23.29
CA HIS A 11 -1.13 -7.80 -22.37
C HIS A 11 -0.98 -8.33 -20.96
N LEU A 12 -1.99 -9.04 -20.47
CA LEU A 12 -1.97 -9.66 -19.16
C LEU A 12 -0.87 -10.73 -19.05
N VAL A 13 -0.74 -11.62 -20.05
CA VAL A 13 0.29 -12.67 -20.06
C VAL A 13 1.67 -12.04 -19.98
N TYR A 14 1.96 -11.02 -20.80
CA TYR A 14 3.24 -10.31 -20.71
C TYR A 14 3.48 -9.70 -19.33
N SER A 15 2.50 -8.96 -18.78
CA SER A 15 2.64 -8.31 -17.48
C SER A 15 2.88 -9.31 -16.35
N LEU A 16 2.22 -10.47 -16.41
CA LEU A 16 2.45 -11.58 -15.48
C LEU A 16 3.83 -12.20 -15.68
N SER A 17 4.22 -12.49 -16.93
CA SER A 17 5.50 -13.13 -17.25
C SER A 17 6.68 -12.26 -16.81
N VAL A 18 6.70 -10.97 -17.16
CA VAL A 18 7.80 -10.06 -16.77
C VAL A 18 7.92 -10.00 -15.25
N ASN A 19 6.80 -9.81 -14.56
CA ASN A 19 6.82 -9.68 -13.11
C ASN A 19 7.16 -11.00 -12.41
N ALA A 20 6.68 -12.13 -12.92
CA ALA A 20 7.00 -13.46 -12.39
C ALA A 20 8.46 -13.80 -12.58
N ILE A 21 9.04 -13.56 -13.76
CA ILE A 21 10.48 -13.75 -14.00
C ILE A 21 11.29 -12.91 -13.02
N THR A 22 10.89 -11.65 -12.81
CA THR A 22 11.57 -10.75 -11.88
C THR A 22 11.46 -11.24 -10.43
N LEU A 23 10.26 -11.61 -9.96
CA LEU A 23 10.08 -12.16 -8.62
C LEU A 23 10.90 -13.45 -8.44
N LEU A 24 10.87 -14.37 -9.40
CA LEU A 24 11.66 -15.60 -9.34
C LEU A 24 13.16 -15.28 -9.32
N ALA A 25 13.63 -14.28 -10.07
CA ALA A 25 15.01 -13.82 -9.99
C ALA A 25 15.36 -13.32 -8.59
N ALA A 26 14.49 -12.54 -7.93
CA ALA A 26 14.70 -12.14 -6.54
C ALA A 26 14.75 -13.34 -5.58
N LEU A 27 13.85 -14.30 -5.73
CA LEU A 27 13.75 -15.45 -4.82
C LEU A 27 14.90 -16.47 -5.00
N PHE A 28 15.44 -16.64 -6.21
CA PHE A 28 16.44 -17.67 -6.50
C PHE A 28 17.86 -17.13 -6.67
N LEU A 29 18.04 -15.89 -7.13
CA LEU A 29 19.37 -15.30 -7.33
C LEU A 29 19.81 -14.43 -6.15
N TYR A 30 18.85 -13.95 -5.34
CA TYR A 30 19.11 -13.16 -4.15
C TYR A 30 18.69 -13.93 -2.90
N LYS A 31 19.07 -13.40 -1.73
CA LYS A 31 18.58 -13.84 -0.42
C LYS A 31 17.69 -12.73 0.13
N PRO A 32 16.39 -12.72 -0.17
CA PRO A 32 15.50 -11.69 0.36
C PRO A 32 15.54 -11.66 1.89
N PHE A 33 15.50 -10.46 2.44
CA PHE A 33 15.60 -10.22 3.88
C PHE A 33 14.67 -9.07 4.27
N PHE A 34 14.37 -8.98 5.56
CA PHE A 34 13.71 -7.79 6.10
C PHE A 34 14.76 -6.71 6.31
N GLU A 35 14.51 -5.53 5.74
CA GLU A 35 15.47 -4.42 5.82
C GLU A 35 15.67 -3.94 7.26
N GLU A 36 14.58 -3.91 8.01
CA GLU A 36 14.52 -3.46 9.39
C GLU A 36 13.96 -4.56 10.29
N ASN A 37 14.23 -4.45 11.59
CA ASN A 37 13.79 -5.43 12.58
C ASN A 37 12.26 -5.43 12.78
N ASP A 38 11.57 -4.34 12.45
CA ASP A 38 10.12 -4.19 12.61
C ASP A 38 9.32 -5.31 11.90
N ASP A 39 9.64 -5.61 10.64
CA ASP A 39 8.94 -6.68 9.89
C ASP A 39 9.13 -8.04 10.56
N ALA A 40 10.32 -8.29 11.14
CA ALA A 40 10.59 -9.50 11.90
C ALA A 40 9.71 -9.57 13.15
N PHE A 41 9.60 -8.47 13.92
CA PHE A 41 8.73 -8.40 15.10
C PHE A 41 7.26 -8.60 14.74
N ILE A 42 6.76 -7.91 13.70
CA ILE A 42 5.38 -8.07 13.22
C ILE A 42 5.12 -9.54 12.84
N SER A 43 6.05 -10.17 12.12
CA SER A 43 5.93 -11.58 11.73
C SER A 43 5.89 -12.50 12.96
N MET A 44 6.79 -12.30 13.92
CA MET A 44 6.87 -13.12 15.15
C MET A 44 5.61 -13.03 16.00
N ILE A 45 5.04 -11.82 16.17
CA ILE A 45 3.78 -11.62 16.90
C ILE A 45 2.64 -12.35 16.18
N ALA A 46 2.52 -12.18 14.86
CA ALA A 46 1.45 -12.78 14.07
C ALA A 46 1.55 -14.33 14.01
N GLU A 47 2.77 -14.87 13.99
CA GLU A 47 3.05 -16.31 14.01
C GLU A 47 2.75 -16.95 15.37
N GLY A 48 2.79 -16.14 16.44
CA GLY A 48 2.61 -16.56 17.82
C GLY A 48 3.88 -17.04 18.50
N ALA A 49 5.04 -16.50 18.10
CA ALA A 49 6.35 -16.81 18.71
C ALA A 49 6.38 -16.52 20.22
N TYR A 50 5.53 -15.61 20.69
CA TYR A 50 5.39 -15.21 22.09
C TYR A 50 4.28 -15.99 22.84
N GLY A 51 3.89 -17.16 22.35
CA GLY A 51 2.98 -18.09 23.01
C GLY A 51 1.54 -18.09 22.51
N ALA A 52 1.08 -17.00 21.87
CA ALA A 52 -0.22 -16.93 21.24
C ALA A 52 -0.19 -16.05 19.98
N ARG A 53 -1.04 -16.37 18.99
CA ARG A 53 -1.20 -15.55 17.78
C ARG A 53 -2.03 -14.33 18.09
N GLU A 54 -1.37 -13.18 18.14
CA GLU A 54 -1.98 -11.92 18.49
C GLU A 54 -2.36 -11.11 17.24
N VAL A 55 -3.46 -10.37 17.33
CA VAL A 55 -3.97 -9.51 16.25
C VAL A 55 -3.50 -8.06 16.38
N HIS A 56 -3.04 -7.67 17.57
CA HIS A 56 -2.43 -6.37 17.85
C HIS A 56 -0.96 -6.40 17.44
N LEU A 57 -0.66 -5.89 16.25
CA LEU A 57 0.66 -5.97 15.61
C LEU A 57 1.49 -4.69 15.77
N ILE A 58 1.10 -3.81 16.70
CA ILE A 58 1.74 -2.53 17.06
C ILE A 58 1.70 -1.48 15.93
N TYR A 59 2.28 -1.79 14.76
CA TYR A 59 2.37 -0.86 13.63
C TYR A 59 1.31 -1.07 12.54
N ALA A 60 0.73 -2.28 12.49
CA ALA A 60 -0.28 -2.64 11.50
C ALA A 60 -1.66 -2.65 12.13
N ASN A 61 -2.67 -2.35 11.30
CA ASN A 61 -4.06 -2.30 11.73
C ASN A 61 -4.54 -3.69 12.17
N VAL A 62 -5.33 -3.75 13.24
CA VAL A 62 -5.88 -4.98 13.83
C VAL A 62 -6.68 -5.82 12.83
N ILE A 63 -7.32 -5.20 11.82
CA ILE A 63 -8.01 -5.93 10.75
C ILE A 63 -7.03 -6.81 9.98
N LEU A 64 -5.82 -6.31 9.69
CA LEU A 64 -4.77 -7.10 9.07
C LEU A 64 -4.25 -8.20 10.03
N GLY A 65 -4.21 -7.91 11.33
CA GLY A 65 -3.95 -8.92 12.36
C GLY A 65 -4.93 -10.10 12.31
N TYR A 66 -6.23 -9.84 12.19
CA TYR A 66 -7.24 -10.89 11.99
C TYR A 66 -7.04 -11.67 10.68
N VAL A 67 -6.65 -10.99 9.59
CA VAL A 67 -6.30 -11.66 8.33
C VAL A 67 -5.12 -12.61 8.54
N TYR A 68 -4.05 -12.17 9.20
CA TYR A 68 -2.92 -13.05 9.50
C TYR A 68 -3.32 -14.23 10.38
N ARG A 69 -4.08 -13.99 11.45
CA ARG A 69 -4.57 -15.06 12.32
C ARG A 69 -5.35 -16.13 11.56
N PHE A 70 -6.19 -15.71 10.61
CA PHE A 70 -6.92 -16.61 9.72
C PHE A 70 -5.97 -17.38 8.79
N LEU A 71 -5.03 -16.69 8.12
CA LEU A 71 -4.09 -17.36 7.20
C LEU A 71 -3.20 -18.37 7.93
N TYR A 72 -2.66 -18.01 9.10
CA TYR A 72 -1.87 -18.91 9.94
C TYR A 72 -2.70 -20.07 10.51
N SER A 73 -4.02 -19.94 10.67
CA SER A 73 -4.87 -21.08 11.06
C SER A 73 -5.07 -22.08 9.92
N LEU A 74 -5.02 -21.62 8.66
CA LEU A 74 -5.07 -22.49 7.48
C LEU A 74 -3.74 -23.22 7.23
N CYS A 75 -2.63 -22.50 7.26
CA CYS A 75 -1.30 -23.08 7.07
C CYS A 75 -0.26 -22.35 7.94
N PRO A 76 0.18 -22.93 9.06
CA PRO A 76 1.07 -22.27 10.00
C PRO A 76 2.53 -22.21 9.56
N VAL A 77 2.92 -23.05 8.60
CA VAL A 77 4.31 -23.18 8.12
C VAL A 77 4.72 -22.03 7.19
N ILE A 78 3.74 -21.36 6.58
CA ILE A 78 3.97 -20.29 5.62
C ILE A 78 4.14 -18.96 6.37
N ARG A 79 5.19 -18.21 6.04
CA ARG A 79 5.40 -16.84 6.53
C ARG A 79 4.44 -15.86 5.84
N TRP A 80 3.20 -15.82 6.30
CA TRP A 80 2.14 -15.03 5.68
C TRP A 80 2.41 -13.53 5.66
N HIS A 81 3.18 -13.01 6.63
CA HIS A 81 3.60 -11.61 6.63
C HIS A 81 4.35 -11.24 5.34
N SER A 82 5.45 -11.95 5.04
CA SER A 82 6.21 -11.75 3.80
C SER A 82 5.38 -12.07 2.56
N VAL A 83 4.61 -13.16 2.58
CA VAL A 83 3.80 -13.59 1.42
C VAL A 83 2.78 -12.53 1.02
N LEU A 84 2.06 -11.92 1.98
CA LEU A 84 1.11 -10.86 1.65
C LEU A 84 1.82 -9.64 1.05
N GLN A 85 2.97 -9.23 1.58
CA GLN A 85 3.74 -8.13 0.98
C GLN A 85 4.09 -8.44 -0.48
N TYR A 86 4.62 -9.63 -0.76
CA TYR A 86 4.91 -10.07 -2.14
C TYR A 86 3.66 -10.10 -3.03
N VAL A 87 2.53 -10.62 -2.55
CA VAL A 87 1.29 -10.70 -3.33
C VAL A 87 0.80 -9.32 -3.74
N PHE A 88 0.83 -8.35 -2.84
CA PHE A 88 0.36 -6.99 -3.12
C PHE A 88 1.34 -6.19 -3.98
N VAL A 89 2.65 -6.31 -3.75
CA VAL A 89 3.68 -5.74 -4.65
C VAL A 89 3.58 -6.35 -6.05
N PHE A 90 3.43 -7.67 -6.15
CA PHE A 90 3.26 -8.35 -7.42
C PHE A 90 2.01 -7.88 -8.15
N THR A 91 0.88 -7.78 -7.44
CA THR A 91 -0.37 -7.27 -7.99
C THR A 91 -0.22 -5.83 -8.49
N ALA A 92 0.44 -4.96 -7.71
CA ALA A 92 0.70 -3.58 -8.08
C ALA A 92 1.56 -3.47 -9.35
N LEU A 93 2.69 -4.15 -9.40
CA LEU A 93 3.61 -4.12 -10.56
C LEU A 93 2.98 -4.73 -11.82
N THR A 94 2.22 -5.81 -11.69
CA THR A 94 1.49 -6.42 -12.82
C THR A 94 0.41 -5.48 -13.34
N ALA A 95 -0.40 -4.88 -12.47
CA ALA A 95 -1.45 -3.94 -12.85
C ALA A 95 -0.88 -2.66 -13.49
N PHE A 96 0.20 -2.14 -12.93
CA PHE A 96 0.93 -0.98 -13.48
C PHE A 96 1.52 -1.28 -14.86
N THR A 97 2.15 -2.44 -15.03
CA THR A 97 2.69 -2.89 -16.33
C THR A 97 1.57 -3.06 -17.36
N TYR A 98 0.44 -3.67 -16.97
CA TYR A 98 -0.72 -3.81 -17.83
C TYR A 98 -1.26 -2.43 -18.27
N MET A 99 -1.38 -1.49 -17.33
CA MET A 99 -1.85 -0.13 -17.58
C MET A 99 -0.94 0.60 -18.57
N ILE A 100 0.38 0.64 -18.34
CA ILE A 100 1.33 1.31 -19.24
C ILE A 100 1.23 0.71 -20.65
N ARG A 101 1.20 -0.62 -20.75
CA ARG A 101 1.06 -1.28 -22.05
C ARG A 101 -0.23 -0.91 -22.76
N ALA A 102 -1.34 -0.87 -22.04
CA ALA A 102 -2.63 -0.47 -22.61
C ALA A 102 -2.59 0.97 -23.13
N VAL A 103 -2.04 1.89 -22.35
CA VAL A 103 -1.88 3.31 -22.74
C VAL A 103 -0.98 3.47 -23.96
N CYS A 104 0.19 2.84 -23.95
CA CYS A 104 1.18 2.96 -25.02
C CYS A 104 0.68 2.37 -26.34
N TYR A 105 0.02 1.21 -26.29
CA TYR A 105 -0.60 0.63 -27.49
C TYR A 105 -1.69 1.52 -28.09
N GLU A 106 -2.54 2.11 -27.25
CA GLU A 106 -3.59 3.03 -27.72
C GLU A 106 -3.02 4.27 -28.41
N LYS A 107 -1.80 4.66 -28.07
CA LYS A 107 -1.04 5.75 -28.72
C LYS A 107 -0.14 5.29 -29.88
N GLY A 108 -0.13 4.00 -30.22
CA GLY A 108 0.73 3.46 -31.28
C GLY A 108 2.21 3.30 -30.91
N HIS A 109 2.56 3.39 -29.62
CA HIS A 109 3.93 3.26 -29.09
C HIS A 109 4.15 1.90 -28.41
N GLU A 110 3.89 0.81 -29.13
CA GLU A 110 3.93 -0.55 -28.54
C GLU A 110 5.27 -0.90 -27.89
N ASP A 111 6.38 -0.54 -28.53
CA ASP A 111 7.73 -0.85 -28.04
C ASP A 111 8.03 -0.12 -26.72
N THR A 112 7.66 1.16 -26.62
CA THR A 112 7.71 1.92 -25.36
C THR A 112 6.87 1.23 -24.29
N GLY A 113 5.70 0.72 -24.65
CA GLY A 113 4.84 -0.03 -23.74
C GLY A 113 5.50 -1.32 -23.22
N ARG A 114 6.37 -1.96 -24.01
CA ARG A 114 7.10 -3.17 -23.58
C ARG A 114 8.30 -2.82 -22.71
N VAL A 115 9.08 -1.82 -23.10
CA VAL A 115 10.36 -1.47 -22.45
C VAL A 115 10.18 -0.70 -21.15
N LEU A 116 9.32 0.33 -21.13
CA LEU A 116 9.20 1.24 -19.98
C LEU A 116 8.81 0.52 -18.67
N PRO A 117 7.84 -0.42 -18.65
CA PRO A 117 7.53 -1.15 -17.42
C PRO A 117 8.66 -2.05 -16.94
N VAL A 118 9.44 -2.64 -17.86
CA VAL A 118 10.59 -3.48 -17.52
C VAL A 118 11.65 -2.62 -16.84
N VAL A 119 11.98 -1.46 -17.41
CA VAL A 119 12.92 -0.51 -16.80
C VAL A 119 12.44 -0.08 -15.42
N PHE A 120 11.15 0.23 -15.26
CA PHE A 120 10.58 0.58 -13.97
C PHE A 120 10.69 -0.56 -12.94
N ILE A 121 10.31 -1.78 -13.32
CA ILE A 121 10.41 -2.97 -12.46
C ILE A 121 11.86 -3.20 -12.02
N LEU A 122 12.82 -3.08 -12.94
CA LEU A 122 14.24 -3.23 -12.63
C LEU A 122 14.75 -2.11 -11.70
N ALA A 123 14.26 -0.88 -11.87
CA ALA A 123 14.64 0.24 -11.02
C ALA A 123 14.17 0.08 -9.56
N VAL A 124 12.99 -0.53 -9.35
CA VAL A 124 12.45 -0.78 -8.00
C VAL A 124 12.75 -2.19 -7.49
N PHE A 125 13.43 -3.03 -8.28
CA PHE A 125 13.60 -4.46 -8.05
C PHE A 125 14.09 -4.81 -6.64
N HIS A 126 15.18 -4.16 -6.23
CA HIS A 126 15.82 -4.42 -4.95
C HIS A 126 14.87 -4.08 -3.79
N GLU A 127 14.32 -2.88 -3.80
CA GLU A 127 13.40 -2.36 -2.77
C GLU A 127 12.05 -3.08 -2.74
N ALA A 128 11.59 -3.60 -3.87
CA ALA A 128 10.29 -4.23 -3.99
C ALA A 128 10.31 -5.73 -3.66
N TYR A 129 11.41 -6.43 -3.97
CA TYR A 129 11.47 -7.89 -3.87
C TYR A 129 12.62 -8.47 -3.05
N VAL A 130 13.71 -7.73 -2.82
CA VAL A 130 14.88 -8.22 -2.09
C VAL A 130 14.93 -7.68 -0.66
N SER A 131 14.82 -6.36 -0.50
CA SER A 131 14.83 -5.66 0.78
C SER A 131 13.40 -5.37 1.21
N VAL A 132 12.75 -6.35 1.83
CA VAL A 132 11.32 -6.27 2.16
C VAL A 132 11.15 -5.36 3.38
N GLN A 133 10.30 -4.34 3.25
CA GLN A 133 9.95 -3.46 4.36
C GLN A 133 8.49 -3.00 4.25
N TYR A 134 7.68 -3.29 5.27
CA TYR A 134 6.24 -2.99 5.28
C TYR A 134 5.90 -1.52 5.00
N SER A 135 6.70 -0.57 5.50
CA SER A 135 6.51 0.87 5.27
C SER A 135 6.73 1.28 3.82
N LYS A 136 7.73 0.69 3.15
CA LYS A 136 8.00 0.89 1.71
C LYS A 136 6.91 0.23 0.87
N THR A 137 6.56 -1.01 1.21
CA THR A 137 5.47 -1.75 0.57
C THR A 137 4.16 -0.96 0.62
N ALA A 138 3.76 -0.47 1.80
CA ALA A 138 2.53 0.30 1.99
C ALA A 138 2.50 1.57 1.13
N THR A 139 3.61 2.31 1.08
CA THR A 139 3.75 3.51 0.24
C THR A 139 3.62 3.15 -1.23
N PHE A 140 4.37 2.14 -1.68
CA PHE A 140 4.46 1.73 -3.07
C PHE A 140 3.11 1.27 -3.63
N VAL A 141 2.43 0.34 -2.95
CA VAL A 141 1.12 -0.16 -3.40
C VAL A 141 0.06 0.94 -3.40
N SER A 142 0.14 1.89 -2.46
CA SER A 142 -0.78 3.02 -2.39
C SER A 142 -0.60 3.99 -3.55
N VAL A 143 0.63 4.37 -3.89
CA VAL A 143 0.92 5.23 -5.05
C VAL A 143 0.41 4.59 -6.35
N ILE A 144 0.68 3.30 -6.55
CA ILE A 144 0.17 2.56 -7.72
C ILE A 144 -1.36 2.51 -7.70
N GLY A 145 -1.98 2.31 -6.55
CA GLY A 145 -3.43 2.37 -6.37
C GLY A 145 -4.03 3.71 -6.82
N TYR A 146 -3.47 4.84 -6.40
CA TYR A 146 -3.92 6.17 -6.85
C TYR A 146 -3.82 6.35 -8.36
N ILE A 147 -2.70 5.95 -8.95
CA ILE A 147 -2.48 6.01 -10.41
C ILE A 147 -3.53 5.16 -11.15
N LEU A 148 -3.83 3.95 -10.65
CA LEU A 148 -4.83 3.07 -11.26
C LEU A 148 -6.26 3.62 -11.14
N ILE A 149 -6.63 4.27 -10.02
CA ILE A 149 -7.93 4.96 -9.92
C ILE A 149 -8.04 6.04 -10.98
N LEU A 150 -7.03 6.90 -11.10
CA LEU A 150 -7.02 7.98 -12.09
C LEU A 150 -7.14 7.43 -13.51
N TYR A 151 -6.38 6.39 -13.84
CA TYR A 151 -6.49 5.71 -15.12
C TYR A 151 -7.90 5.14 -15.36
N ALA A 152 -8.49 4.48 -14.37
CA ALA A 152 -9.83 3.91 -14.47
C ALA A 152 -10.91 5.00 -14.62
N LEU A 153 -10.77 6.15 -13.96
CA LEU A 153 -11.66 7.30 -14.11
C LEU A 153 -11.56 7.92 -15.50
N TYR A 154 -10.34 8.08 -16.01
CA TYR A 154 -10.10 8.54 -17.38
C TYR A 154 -10.77 7.61 -18.40
N ARG A 155 -10.54 6.30 -18.29
CA ARG A 155 -11.13 5.28 -19.17
C ARG A 155 -12.65 5.28 -19.11
N ARG A 156 -13.23 5.36 -17.91
CA ARG A 156 -14.69 5.40 -17.73
C ARG A 156 -15.30 6.66 -18.36
N LYS A 157 -14.59 7.80 -18.32
CA LYS A 157 -15.03 9.05 -18.97
C LYS A 157 -15.02 8.89 -20.49
N VAL A 158 -13.89 8.44 -21.06
CA VAL A 158 -13.74 8.21 -22.50
C VAL A 158 -14.83 7.28 -23.01
N PHE A 159 -15.07 6.15 -22.34
CA PHE A 159 -16.13 5.21 -22.68
C PHE A 159 -17.53 5.86 -22.71
N LYS A 160 -17.90 6.62 -21.67
CA LYS A 160 -19.21 7.28 -21.57
C LYS A 160 -19.42 8.37 -22.61
N ASP A 161 -18.41 9.20 -22.85
CA ASP A 161 -18.49 10.28 -23.85
C ASP A 161 -18.68 9.68 -25.25
N ALA A 162 -18.02 8.56 -25.49
CA ALA A 162 -18.04 7.89 -26.75
C ALA A 162 -19.35 7.07 -26.95
N GLU A 163 -19.89 6.44 -25.90
CA GLU A 163 -21.23 5.81 -25.90
C GLU A 163 -22.31 6.83 -26.22
N LYS A 164 -22.22 8.03 -25.63
CA LYS A 164 -23.13 9.14 -25.93
C LYS A 164 -23.05 9.54 -27.41
N ALA A 165 -21.84 9.71 -27.95
CA ALA A 165 -21.64 10.03 -29.37
C ALA A 165 -22.14 8.93 -30.33
N ALA A 166 -22.14 7.66 -29.90
CA ALA A 166 -22.66 6.53 -30.66
C ALA A 166 -24.20 6.51 -30.72
N ASN A 167 -24.85 6.96 -29.65
CA ASN A 167 -26.31 7.00 -29.52
C ASN A 167 -26.94 8.22 -30.23
N ASP A 168 -26.15 9.26 -30.50
CA ASP A 168 -26.56 10.34 -31.42
C ASP A 168 -26.62 9.80 -32.86
N LYS A 169 -27.84 9.80 -33.45
CA LYS A 169 -28.20 9.17 -34.74
C LYS A 169 -27.27 9.51 -35.93
N LEU A 170 -26.50 10.59 -35.86
CA LEU A 170 -25.64 11.09 -36.92
C LEU A 170 -24.30 10.31 -37.06
N ASN A 171 -23.84 9.60 -36.03
CA ASN A 171 -22.47 9.06 -35.97
C ASN A 171 -22.37 7.54 -35.76
N LYS A 172 -23.14 6.77 -36.54
CA LYS A 172 -23.08 5.29 -36.58
C LYS A 172 -21.68 4.71 -36.85
N LYS A 173 -20.80 5.44 -37.55
CA LYS A 173 -19.43 5.00 -37.88
C LYS A 173 -18.46 5.18 -36.69
N ILE A 174 -18.61 6.26 -35.93
CA ILE A 174 -17.82 6.56 -34.71
C ILE A 174 -18.21 5.60 -33.58
N GLY A 175 -19.51 5.33 -33.40
CA GLY A 175 -20.01 4.39 -32.40
C GLY A 175 -19.51 2.95 -32.56
N LYS A 176 -19.15 2.51 -33.78
CA LYS A 176 -18.56 1.19 -34.03
C LYS A 176 -17.08 1.08 -33.62
N ALA A 177 -16.32 2.18 -33.68
CA ALA A 177 -14.92 2.21 -33.23
C ALA A 177 -14.81 2.27 -31.70
N VAL A 178 -15.82 2.89 -31.06
CA VAL A 178 -15.92 3.15 -29.62
C VAL A 178 -16.46 1.96 -28.82
N LYS A 179 -17.41 1.19 -29.37
CA LYS A 179 -17.91 -0.09 -28.80
C LYS A 179 -16.82 -1.14 -28.57
N LYS A 180 -15.55 -0.80 -28.84
CA LYS A 180 -14.39 -1.66 -28.64
C LYS A 180 -13.91 -1.69 -27.19
N GLU A 181 -14.17 -0.72 -26.32
CA GLU A 181 -13.63 -0.74 -24.95
C GLU A 181 -14.44 -1.67 -24.02
N ASN A 182 -13.73 -2.42 -23.16
CA ASN A 182 -14.32 -3.42 -22.29
C ASN A 182 -14.55 -2.83 -20.89
N PRO A 183 -15.80 -2.52 -20.49
CA PRO A 183 -16.08 -1.92 -19.19
C PRO A 183 -15.67 -2.83 -18.02
N ALA A 184 -15.61 -4.15 -18.23
CA ALA A 184 -15.18 -5.09 -17.20
C ALA A 184 -13.70 -4.92 -16.82
N GLU A 185 -12.82 -4.58 -17.78
CA GLU A 185 -11.40 -4.32 -17.50
C GLU A 185 -11.21 -3.09 -16.61
N THR A 186 -11.95 -2.01 -16.91
CA THR A 186 -11.92 -0.79 -16.10
C THR A 186 -12.43 -1.03 -14.68
N ILE A 187 -13.50 -1.84 -14.52
CA ILE A 187 -14.02 -2.22 -13.21
C ILE A 187 -13.00 -3.06 -12.45
N LEU A 188 -12.37 -4.04 -13.10
CA LEU A 188 -11.35 -4.88 -12.48
C LEU A 188 -10.15 -4.06 -12.01
N LEU A 189 -9.65 -3.12 -12.82
CA LEU A 189 -8.56 -2.22 -12.42
C LEU A 189 -8.95 -1.33 -11.24
N MET A 190 -10.20 -0.88 -11.17
CA MET A 190 -10.70 -0.12 -10.02
C MET A 190 -10.73 -0.97 -8.74
N ILE A 191 -11.18 -2.22 -8.84
CA ILE A 191 -11.17 -3.16 -7.71
C ILE A 191 -9.74 -3.40 -7.23
N ILE A 192 -8.81 -3.69 -8.15
CA ILE A 192 -7.39 -3.86 -7.80
C ILE A 192 -6.86 -2.60 -7.11
N ALA A 193 -7.14 -1.42 -7.66
CA ALA A 193 -6.68 -0.17 -7.07
C ALA A 193 -7.19 0.03 -5.63
N TYR A 194 -8.46 -0.29 -5.36
CA TYR A 194 -9.02 -0.24 -4.00
C TYR A 194 -8.37 -1.26 -3.07
N LEU A 195 -8.14 -2.49 -3.54
CA LEU A 195 -7.45 -3.51 -2.75
C LEU A 195 -6.04 -3.08 -2.38
N LEU A 196 -5.29 -2.49 -3.32
CA LEU A 196 -3.94 -1.97 -3.05
C LEU A 196 -3.95 -0.85 -2.00
N LEU A 197 -4.86 0.12 -2.12
CA LEU A 197 -4.97 1.24 -1.18
C LEU A 197 -5.42 0.79 0.22
N ILE A 198 -6.41 -0.11 0.28
CA ILE A 198 -6.88 -0.70 1.54
C ILE A 198 -5.74 -1.48 2.19
N TYR A 199 -4.99 -2.29 1.44
CA TYR A 199 -3.87 -3.02 2.02
C TYR A 199 -2.76 -2.08 2.49
N GLY A 200 -2.38 -1.07 1.71
CA GLY A 200 -1.37 -0.07 2.14
C GLY A 200 -1.77 0.63 3.43
N MET A 201 -3.04 1.03 3.53
CA MET A 201 -3.63 1.62 4.74
C MET A 201 -3.58 0.67 5.95
N LEU A 202 -3.94 -0.60 5.77
CA LEU A 202 -3.95 -1.58 6.85
C LEU A 202 -2.53 -2.03 7.27
N LEU A 203 -1.59 -2.04 6.33
CA LEU A 203 -0.21 -2.44 6.56
C LEU A 203 0.56 -1.37 7.33
N ARG A 204 0.45 -0.10 6.91
CA ARG A 204 1.03 1.04 7.64
C ARG A 204 0.29 2.34 7.29
N ASP A 205 -0.50 2.83 8.24
CA ASP A 205 -1.35 4.00 8.07
C ASP A 205 -0.56 5.28 7.70
N SER A 206 0.59 5.49 8.34
CA SER A 206 1.45 6.66 8.18
C SER A 206 2.06 6.71 6.77
N SER A 207 2.51 5.57 6.26
CA SER A 207 2.99 5.41 4.89
C SER A 207 1.90 5.65 3.85
N TYR A 208 0.69 5.12 4.10
CA TYR A 208 -0.47 5.39 3.26
C TYR A 208 -0.83 6.87 3.25
N MET A 209 -0.80 7.55 4.41
CA MET A 209 -1.07 8.99 4.51
C MET A 209 -0.04 9.81 3.72
N LEU A 210 1.24 9.45 3.81
CA LEU A 210 2.30 10.09 3.01
C LEU A 210 2.06 9.88 1.50
N ALA A 211 1.76 8.66 1.07
CA ALA A 211 1.41 8.37 -0.33
C ALA A 211 0.18 9.15 -0.80
N SER A 212 -0.83 9.32 0.08
CA SER A 212 -2.03 10.11 -0.17
C SER A 212 -1.68 11.57 -0.40
N LEU A 213 -0.85 12.16 0.47
CA LEU A 213 -0.38 13.54 0.37
C LEU A 213 0.40 13.78 -0.93
N MET A 214 1.33 12.88 -1.26
CA MET A 214 2.12 12.96 -2.49
C MET A 214 1.29 12.77 -3.77
N SER A 215 0.11 12.15 -3.66
CA SER A 215 -0.81 11.97 -4.79
C SER A 215 -1.67 13.21 -5.06
N ILE A 216 -1.79 14.15 -4.12
CA ILE A 216 -2.63 15.35 -4.27
C ILE A 216 -2.29 16.17 -5.53
N PRO A 217 -1.02 16.51 -5.85
CA PRO A 217 -0.71 17.28 -7.05
C PRO A 217 -1.18 16.59 -8.34
N LEU A 218 -1.05 15.27 -8.41
CA LEU A 218 -1.52 14.48 -9.56
C LEU A 218 -3.05 14.48 -9.65
N LEU A 219 -3.75 14.30 -8.52
CA LEU A 219 -5.20 14.37 -8.44
C LEU A 219 -5.71 15.75 -8.86
N VAL A 220 -5.07 16.83 -8.38
CA VAL A 220 -5.43 18.22 -8.71
C VAL A 220 -5.18 18.49 -10.19
N TYR A 221 -4.05 18.05 -10.75
CA TYR A 221 -3.74 18.21 -12.17
C TYR A 221 -4.79 17.52 -13.05
N ASP A 222 -5.10 16.25 -12.77
CA ASP A 222 -6.10 15.49 -13.54
C ASP A 222 -7.51 16.08 -13.37
N PHE A 223 -7.89 16.49 -12.15
CA PHE A 223 -9.16 17.15 -11.88
C PHE A 223 -9.29 18.48 -12.63
N ALA A 224 -8.30 19.37 -12.53
CA ALA A 224 -8.29 20.67 -13.20
C ALA A 224 -8.31 20.54 -14.72
N GLY A 225 -7.50 19.62 -15.28
CA GLY A 225 -7.51 19.33 -16.72
C GLY A 225 -8.86 18.82 -17.22
N ASN A 226 -9.56 18.04 -16.40
CA ASN A 226 -10.90 17.55 -16.71
C ASN A 226 -12.00 18.60 -16.52
N MET A 227 -11.86 19.51 -15.55
CA MET A 227 -12.74 20.65 -15.32
C MET A 227 -12.72 21.61 -16.52
N ASN A 228 -11.53 21.98 -17.01
CA ASN A 228 -11.38 22.87 -18.18
C ASN A 228 -12.06 22.33 -19.44
N LYS A 229 -12.04 21.00 -19.62
CA LYS A 229 -12.68 20.33 -20.78
C LYS A 229 -14.21 20.23 -20.66
N SER A 230 -14.77 20.36 -19.45
CA SER A 230 -16.16 20.00 -19.17
C SER A 230 -17.19 21.13 -19.43
N ARG A 231 -16.77 22.32 -19.91
CA ARG A 231 -17.62 23.44 -20.37
C ARG A 231 -18.87 23.68 -19.49
N GLY A 232 -18.68 23.89 -18.18
CA GLY A 232 -19.78 24.21 -17.25
C GLY A 232 -20.38 23.01 -16.48
N ARG A 233 -19.91 21.78 -16.69
CA ARG A 233 -20.34 20.58 -15.93
C ARG A 233 -19.48 20.29 -14.69
N CYS A 234 -19.09 21.34 -13.96
CA CYS A 234 -18.17 21.24 -12.81
C CYS A 234 -18.68 20.29 -11.72
N GLY A 235 -19.97 20.38 -11.36
CA GLY A 235 -20.57 19.51 -10.35
C GLY A 235 -20.51 18.02 -10.71
N ARG A 236 -20.61 17.67 -11.99
CA ARG A 236 -20.54 16.27 -12.44
C ARG A 236 -19.12 15.71 -12.37
N GLU A 237 -18.12 16.52 -12.70
CA GLU A 237 -16.72 16.11 -12.53
C GLU A 237 -16.41 15.96 -11.04
N PHE A 238 -16.80 16.92 -10.20
CA PHE A 238 -16.65 16.82 -8.74
C PHE A 238 -17.28 15.52 -8.20
N LEU A 239 -18.55 15.25 -8.52
CA LEU A 239 -19.24 14.03 -8.10
C LEU A 239 -18.55 12.76 -8.58
N ARG A 240 -17.86 12.78 -9.72
CA ARG A 240 -17.12 11.61 -10.22
C ARG A 240 -15.92 11.28 -9.32
N TYR A 241 -15.10 12.27 -8.96
CA TYR A 241 -13.97 12.04 -8.04
C TYR A 241 -14.46 11.74 -6.65
N PHE A 242 -15.46 12.49 -6.17
CA PHE A 242 -16.09 12.25 -4.88
C PHE A 242 -16.60 10.81 -4.76
N ALA A 243 -17.37 10.32 -5.73
CA ALA A 243 -17.85 8.93 -5.72
C ALA A 243 -16.73 7.88 -5.83
N ALA A 244 -15.58 8.24 -6.40
CA ALA A 244 -14.43 7.34 -6.54
C ALA A 244 -13.57 7.26 -5.27
N PHE A 245 -13.50 8.33 -4.47
CA PHE A 245 -12.65 8.38 -3.28
C PHE A 245 -13.43 8.29 -1.96
N MET A 246 -14.73 8.63 -1.94
CA MET A 246 -15.55 8.55 -0.74
C MET A 246 -15.58 7.15 -0.11
N PRO A 247 -15.70 6.03 -0.86
CA PRO A 247 -15.64 4.70 -0.28
C PRO A 247 -14.32 4.44 0.47
N LEU A 248 -13.19 4.93 -0.07
CA LEU A 248 -11.88 4.78 0.57
C LEU A 248 -11.77 5.61 1.85
N LEU A 249 -12.33 6.83 1.86
CA LEU A 249 -12.38 7.66 3.07
C LEU A 249 -13.23 7.02 4.17
N ILE A 250 -14.35 6.41 3.80
CA ILE A 250 -15.22 5.66 4.74
C ILE A 250 -14.47 4.46 5.31
N VAL A 251 -13.83 3.66 4.45
CA VAL A 251 -13.05 2.49 4.88
C VAL A 251 -11.87 2.90 5.76
N PHE A 252 -11.19 4.00 5.44
CA PHE A 252 -10.11 4.56 6.27
C PHE A 252 -10.59 4.99 7.65
N ALA A 253 -11.66 5.79 7.71
CA ALA A 253 -12.23 6.23 8.97
C ALA A 253 -12.71 5.03 9.82
N ALA A 254 -13.43 4.09 9.20
CA ALA A 254 -13.92 2.89 9.88
C ALA A 254 -12.77 2.01 10.39
N GLY A 255 -11.75 1.79 9.57
CA GLY A 255 -10.57 1.00 9.94
C GLY A 255 -9.81 1.61 11.11
N ARG A 256 -9.66 2.94 11.14
CA ARG A 256 -8.98 3.64 12.25
C ARG A 256 -9.81 3.65 13.53
N ILE A 257 -11.13 3.86 13.43
CA ILE A 257 -12.03 3.80 14.58
C ILE A 257 -12.00 2.39 15.18
N TYR A 258 -12.09 1.36 14.34
CA TYR A 258 -12.08 -0.02 14.79
C TYR A 258 -10.76 -0.42 15.45
N ASP A 259 -9.64 0.00 14.86
CA ASP A 259 -8.30 -0.24 15.41
C ASP A 259 -8.13 0.41 16.78
N ASN A 260 -8.42 1.72 16.88
CA ASN A 260 -8.39 2.43 18.15
C ASN A 260 -9.30 1.76 19.19
N ALA A 261 -10.50 1.33 18.81
CA ALA A 261 -11.41 0.65 19.72
C ALA A 261 -10.87 -0.72 20.18
N ALA A 262 -10.17 -1.45 19.32
CA ALA A 262 -9.58 -2.75 19.66
C ALA A 262 -8.49 -2.60 20.72
N TYR A 263 -7.53 -1.70 20.51
CA TYR A 263 -6.45 -1.43 21.48
C TYR A 263 -6.97 -0.85 22.81
N ASN A 264 -8.03 -0.04 22.78
CA ASN A 264 -8.60 0.55 24.00
C ASN A 264 -9.52 -0.39 24.79
N LYS A 265 -9.96 -1.50 24.21
CA LYS A 265 -10.87 -2.44 24.88
C LYS A 265 -10.14 -3.35 25.87
N ASP A 266 -8.89 -3.68 25.59
CA ASP A 266 -8.04 -4.49 26.45
C ASP A 266 -7.19 -3.57 27.33
N ALA A 267 -7.32 -3.72 28.65
CA ALA A 267 -6.60 -2.88 29.61
C ALA A 267 -5.07 -3.03 29.45
N ALA A 268 -4.58 -4.25 29.20
CA ALA A 268 -3.14 -4.49 29.05
C ALA A 268 -2.60 -3.82 27.77
N TRP A 269 -3.35 -3.84 26.67
CA TRP A 269 -2.96 -3.14 25.45
C TRP A 269 -3.03 -1.63 25.60
N LYS A 270 -4.03 -1.12 26.31
CA LYS A 270 -4.12 0.31 26.60
C LYS A 270 -2.92 0.79 27.42
N ASP A 271 -2.60 0.07 28.50
CA ASP A 271 -1.46 0.38 29.38
C ASP A 271 -0.14 0.26 28.60
N PHE A 272 0.01 -0.78 27.77
CA PHE A 272 1.17 -0.94 26.89
C PHE A 272 1.31 0.21 25.89
N MET A 273 0.22 0.68 25.27
CA MET A 273 0.29 1.76 24.29
C MET A 273 0.71 3.09 24.95
N GLU A 274 0.24 3.38 26.16
CA GLU A 274 0.65 4.56 26.93
C GLU A 274 2.14 4.49 27.32
N TYR A 275 2.58 3.32 27.80
CA TYR A 275 4.00 3.06 28.06
C TYR A 275 4.84 3.20 26.80
N ASN A 276 4.42 2.57 25.70
CA ASN A 276 5.16 2.53 24.45
C ASN A 276 5.26 3.92 23.80
N GLU A 277 4.22 4.74 23.88
CA GLU A 277 4.25 6.14 23.42
C GLU A 277 5.31 6.95 24.18
N THR A 278 5.30 6.86 25.52
CA THR A 278 6.30 7.52 26.38
C THR A 278 7.71 7.02 26.11
N ARG A 279 7.87 5.69 25.94
CA ARG A 279 9.14 5.04 25.61
C ARG A 279 9.68 5.52 24.27
N MET A 280 8.84 5.54 23.23
CA MET A 280 9.23 6.03 21.90
C MET A 280 9.64 7.51 21.94
N GLU A 281 8.92 8.36 22.69
CA GLU A 281 9.31 9.77 22.85
C GLU A 281 10.70 9.89 23.47
N LEU A 282 10.96 9.14 24.55
CA LEU A 282 12.24 9.15 25.24
C LEU A 282 13.40 8.65 24.36
N LEU A 283 13.20 7.55 23.63
CA LEU A 283 14.29 6.92 22.87
C LEU A 283 14.54 7.56 21.51
N ASP A 284 13.49 7.87 20.76
CA ASP A 284 13.65 8.24 19.36
C ASP A 284 13.86 9.76 19.21
N TYR A 285 13.28 10.55 20.11
CA TYR A 285 13.26 12.01 19.98
C TYR A 285 14.02 12.71 21.10
N ARG A 286 14.09 12.11 22.29
CA ARG A 286 14.61 12.73 23.51
C ARG A 286 15.73 11.94 24.18
N TYR A 287 16.47 11.14 23.41
CA TYR A 287 17.59 10.33 23.94
C TYR A 287 18.70 11.19 24.55
N ASP A 288 18.76 12.48 24.20
CA ASP A 288 19.63 13.47 24.82
C ASP A 288 19.41 13.60 26.32
N LEU A 289 18.18 13.35 26.80
CA LEU A 289 17.85 13.33 28.23
C LEU A 289 18.50 12.16 28.97
N LEU A 290 18.87 11.10 28.26
CA LEU A 290 19.55 9.92 28.79
C LEU A 290 21.09 10.06 28.75
N ASP A 291 21.62 11.19 28.28
CA ASP A 291 23.06 11.46 28.27
C ASP A 291 23.57 11.68 29.71
N TYR A 292 24.06 10.59 30.31
CA TYR A 292 24.52 10.59 31.70
C TYR A 292 25.63 11.61 31.95
N ASN A 293 26.50 11.88 30.97
CA ASN A 293 27.57 12.87 31.11
C ASN A 293 27.04 14.30 31.28
N LYS A 294 25.85 14.60 30.74
CA LYS A 294 25.22 15.93 30.81
C LYS A 294 24.20 16.05 31.93
N HIS A 295 23.57 14.93 32.31
CA HIS A 295 22.40 14.94 33.17
C HIS A 295 22.51 14.02 34.41
N ALA A 296 23.72 13.59 34.79
CA ALA A 296 23.98 12.71 35.93
C ALA A 296 23.21 13.09 37.20
N ASP A 297 23.30 14.35 37.66
CA ASP A 297 22.63 14.79 38.90
C ASP A 297 21.10 14.59 38.84
N ARG A 298 20.50 14.89 37.68
CA ARG A 298 19.07 14.72 37.46
C ARG A 298 18.68 13.26 37.38
N LEU A 299 19.44 12.44 36.66
CA LEU A 299 19.18 11.01 36.51
C LEU A 299 19.33 10.29 37.86
N GLN A 300 20.36 10.60 38.63
CA GLN A 300 20.55 10.10 39.99
C GLN A 300 19.42 10.53 40.94
N SER A 301 18.91 11.75 40.83
CA SER A 301 17.75 12.20 41.61
C SER A 301 16.48 11.40 41.30
N LEU A 302 16.38 10.87 40.07
CA LEU A 302 15.33 9.97 39.61
C LEU A 302 15.64 8.48 39.90
N LYS A 303 16.76 8.18 40.56
CA LYS A 303 17.27 6.83 40.82
C LYS A 303 17.57 6.03 39.55
N ILE A 304 17.99 6.72 38.49
CA ILE A 304 18.42 6.12 37.22
C ILE A 304 19.95 6.13 37.20
N THR A 305 20.55 4.95 37.18
CA THR A 305 22.00 4.77 37.07
C THR A 305 22.49 4.92 35.62
N GLU A 306 23.81 5.04 35.44
CA GLU A 306 24.40 5.03 34.10
C GLU A 306 24.08 3.73 33.34
N ASN A 307 24.11 2.58 34.03
CA ASN A 307 23.73 1.30 33.43
C ASN A 307 22.26 1.28 33.01
N ASP A 308 21.37 1.86 33.80
CA ASP A 308 19.96 1.98 33.44
C ASP A 308 19.79 2.86 32.19
N THR A 309 20.52 3.96 32.08
CA THR A 309 20.51 4.79 30.85
C THR A 309 20.99 4.04 29.62
N LEU A 310 22.05 3.22 29.76
CA LEU A 310 22.52 2.37 28.67
C LEU A 310 21.49 1.31 28.30
N LEU A 311 20.81 0.72 29.29
CA LEU A 311 19.76 -0.26 29.05
C LEU A 311 18.56 0.38 28.34
N TYR A 312 18.14 1.58 28.76
CA TYR A 312 17.15 2.38 28.04
C TYR A 312 17.53 2.55 26.57
N LEU A 313 18.80 2.78 26.24
CA LEU A 313 19.23 2.95 24.84
C LEU A 313 19.30 1.64 24.03
N THR A 314 19.14 0.47 24.65
CA THR A 314 19.28 -0.84 23.96
C THR A 314 17.97 -1.43 23.42
N TRP A 315 16.83 -0.75 23.56
CA TRP A 315 15.51 -1.19 23.07
C TRP A 315 14.98 -2.49 23.71
N GLN A 316 15.66 -3.04 24.73
CA GLN A 316 15.34 -4.33 25.38
C GLN A 316 14.82 -4.22 26.82
N PHE A 317 14.20 -3.10 27.17
CA PHE A 317 13.70 -2.83 28.52
C PHE A 317 12.18 -2.59 28.49
N GLY A 318 11.53 -2.91 29.60
CA GLY A 318 10.07 -2.97 29.71
C GLY A 318 9.58 -4.05 30.68
N ASP A 319 10.51 -4.85 31.22
CA ASP A 319 10.27 -5.74 32.35
C ASP A 319 10.84 -5.11 33.63
N ASP A 320 9.96 -4.67 34.51
CA ASP A 320 10.30 -4.08 35.81
C ASP A 320 11.08 -5.05 36.71
N SER A 321 11.10 -6.36 36.39
CA SER A 321 11.90 -7.36 37.12
C SER A 321 13.38 -7.35 36.75
N VAL A 322 13.76 -6.69 35.66
CA VAL A 322 15.15 -6.59 35.17
C VAL A 322 15.81 -5.28 35.61
N LEU A 323 15.01 -4.25 35.91
CA LEU A 323 15.46 -2.94 36.39
C LEU A 323 15.45 -2.91 37.94
N THR A 324 16.49 -3.45 38.58
CA THR A 324 16.74 -3.31 40.04
C THR A 324 18.19 -3.07 40.38
#